data_AF-A0A177WBA2-F1
#
_entry.id   AF-A0A177WBA2-F1
#
_cell.length_a   1.000
_cell.length_b   1.000
_cell.length_c   1.000
_cell.angle_alpha   90.00
_cell.angle_beta   90.00
_cell.angle_gamma   90.00
#
_symmetry.space_group_name_H-M   'P 1'
#
loop_
_entity.id
_entity.type
_entity.pdbx_description
1 polymer ?
#
loop_
_entity_poly.entity_id
_entity_poly.type
_entity_poly.pdbx_seq_one_letter_code
_entity_poly.pdbx_strand_id
1 'polypeptide(L)'
;MAQAVLVIVMESVVYNQFTASIDTNEPGPARGIPVYLVIFLMAQIFQIVLCWDALIKQNTMQIGSFVAFNLAILCYSIFQYAQLIKIANSDIGLTVPLIVILVIVAIFQCLFVFLASKLYHEFGWTIFKRIGADPYMRDMYRTYQIFVLLVKIDVFFVVGFGIQFLVLVIKTSDPEFGITIAAIPIMLLILAVAVYGVRT
;
A
#
# COMPACT_ATOMS: atom_id res chain seq x y z
N MET A 1 3.31 -9.95 -8.40
CA MET A 1 2.45 -9.54 -9.54
C MET A 1 1.15 -10.34 -9.58
N ALA A 2 1.19 -11.69 -9.63
CA ALA A 2 -0.02 -12.53 -9.67
C ALA A 2 -1.03 -12.23 -8.54
N GLN A 3 -0.57 -12.12 -7.28
CA GLN A 3 -1.43 -11.72 -6.15
C GLN A 3 -2.20 -10.42 -6.44
N ALA A 4 -1.49 -9.36 -6.84
CA ALA A 4 -2.09 -8.05 -7.04
C ALA A 4 -3.17 -8.07 -8.13
N VAL A 5 -2.96 -8.81 -9.23
CA VAL A 5 -3.96 -8.97 -10.29
C VAL A 5 -5.21 -9.68 -9.75
N LEU A 6 -5.04 -10.79 -9.03
CA LEU A 6 -6.15 -11.54 -8.46
C LEU A 6 -6.95 -10.69 -7.45
N VAL A 7 -6.25 -9.96 -6.58
CA VAL A 7 -6.88 -9.10 -5.59
C VAL A 7 -7.61 -7.92 -6.25
N ILE A 8 -7.02 -7.28 -7.27
CA ILE A 8 -7.68 -6.19 -8.01
C ILE A 8 -8.99 -6.67 -8.66
N VAL A 9 -8.99 -7.86 -9.28
CA VAL A 9 -10.19 -8.42 -9.91
C VAL A 9 -11.27 -8.68 -8.85
N MET A 10 -10.92 -9.34 -7.76
CA MET A 10 -11.87 -9.66 -6.69
C MET A 10 -12.40 -8.40 -6.00
N GLU A 11 -11.54 -7.42 -5.73
CA GLU A 11 -11.92 -6.16 -5.10
C GLU A 11 -12.83 -5.31 -6.00
N SER A 12 -12.61 -5.35 -7.32
CA SER A 12 -13.51 -4.70 -8.29
C SER A 12 -14.91 -5.32 -8.26
N VAL A 13 -15.03 -6.64 -8.07
CA VAL A 13 -16.33 -7.32 -7.88
C VAL A 13 -17.00 -6.87 -6.59
N VAL A 14 -16.24 -6.81 -5.47
CA VAL A 14 -16.74 -6.31 -4.19
C VAL A 14 -17.25 -4.88 -4.32
N TYR A 15 -16.51 -4.00 -5.00
CA TYR A 15 -16.89 -2.61 -5.22
C TYR A 15 -18.21 -2.49 -6.00
N ASN A 16 -18.36 -3.25 -7.08
CA ASN A 16 -19.59 -3.25 -7.88
C ASN A 16 -20.81 -3.77 -7.10
N GLN A 17 -20.64 -4.84 -6.32
CA GLN A 17 -21.71 -5.37 -5.48
C GLN A 17 -22.10 -4.40 -4.36
N PHE A 18 -21.11 -3.75 -3.73
CA PHE A 18 -21.35 -2.79 -2.66
C PHE A 18 -22.11 -1.56 -3.18
N THR A 19 -21.66 -0.97 -4.29
CA THR A 19 -22.31 0.22 -4.89
C THR A 19 -23.70 -0.06 -5.46
N ALA A 20 -23.95 -1.28 -5.95
CA ALA A 20 -25.27 -1.68 -6.41
C ALA A 20 -26.29 -1.84 -5.26
N SER A 21 -25.82 -2.07 -4.03
CA SER A 21 -26.66 -2.48 -2.90
C SER A 21 -26.87 -1.41 -1.84
N ILE A 22 -25.97 -0.42 -1.77
CA ILE A 22 -25.99 0.63 -0.75
C ILE A 22 -25.92 1.98 -1.43
N ASP A 23 -26.93 2.81 -1.21
CA ASP A 23 -26.90 4.20 -1.65
C ASP A 23 -25.94 5.00 -0.76
N THR A 24 -24.79 5.35 -1.33
CA THR A 24 -23.68 6.03 -0.61
C THR A 24 -23.96 7.50 -0.33
N ASN A 25 -25.12 8.01 -0.75
CA ASN A 25 -25.55 9.39 -0.55
C ASN A 25 -26.13 9.66 0.85
N GLU A 26 -26.53 8.62 1.59
CA GLU A 26 -27.01 8.80 2.96
C GLU A 26 -25.86 8.99 3.96
N PRO A 27 -25.96 9.95 4.90
CA PRO A 27 -24.94 10.17 5.92
C PRO A 27 -24.91 9.00 6.90
N GLY A 28 -23.94 8.09 6.73
CA GLY A 28 -23.72 6.96 7.63
C GLY A 28 -22.30 6.37 7.52
N PRO A 29 -21.97 5.36 8.36
CA PRO A 29 -20.66 4.69 8.36
C PRO A 29 -20.26 4.08 7.00
N ALA A 30 -21.25 3.82 6.14
CA ALA A 30 -21.08 3.28 4.81
C ALA A 30 -20.41 4.24 3.81
N ARG A 31 -20.48 5.57 4.05
CA ARG A 31 -19.92 6.59 3.14
C ARG A 31 -18.41 6.46 2.92
N GLY A 32 -17.67 5.96 3.93
CA GLY A 32 -16.23 5.78 3.82
C GLY A 32 -15.78 4.51 3.12
N ILE A 33 -16.66 3.51 3.03
CA ILE A 33 -16.30 2.18 2.52
C ILE A 33 -15.81 2.23 1.06
N PRO A 34 -16.46 2.94 0.13
CA PRO A 34 -15.96 3.04 -1.24
C PRO A 34 -14.54 3.61 -1.31
N VAL A 35 -14.22 4.60 -0.47
CA VAL A 35 -12.89 5.24 -0.42
C VAL A 35 -11.84 4.24 0.07
N TYR A 36 -12.19 3.47 1.10
CA TYR A 36 -11.36 2.39 1.62
C TYR A 36 -11.06 1.33 0.55
N LEU A 37 -12.08 0.85 -0.18
CA LEU A 37 -11.91 -0.11 -1.29
C LEU A 37 -11.00 0.44 -2.41
N VAL A 38 -11.16 1.71 -2.78
CA VAL A 38 -10.32 2.36 -3.81
C VAL A 38 -8.85 2.47 -3.35
N ILE A 39 -8.61 2.79 -2.09
CA ILE A 39 -7.24 2.84 -1.55
C ILE A 39 -6.63 1.44 -1.50
N PHE A 40 -7.42 0.41 -1.22
CA PHE A 40 -6.96 -0.97 -1.29
C PHE A 40 -6.53 -1.37 -2.71
N LEU A 41 -7.29 -0.98 -3.74
CA LEU A 41 -6.89 -1.13 -5.14
C LEU A 41 -5.59 -0.39 -5.45
N MET A 42 -5.47 0.86 -4.99
CA MET A 42 -4.25 1.65 -5.16
C MET A 42 -3.03 0.99 -4.49
N ALA A 43 -3.22 0.38 -3.32
CA ALA A 43 -2.19 -0.38 -2.61
C ALA A 43 -1.66 -1.54 -3.45
N GLN A 44 -2.53 -2.27 -4.17
CA GLN A 44 -2.10 -3.37 -5.05
C GLN A 44 -1.21 -2.87 -6.19
N ILE A 45 -1.55 -1.72 -6.79
CA ILE A 45 -0.73 -1.10 -7.85
C ILE A 45 0.62 -0.68 -7.28
N PHE A 46 0.63 -0.01 -6.12
CA PHE A 46 1.86 0.42 -5.46
C PHE A 46 2.76 -0.77 -5.07
N GLN A 47 2.18 -1.89 -4.63
CA GLN A 47 2.91 -3.10 -4.33
C GLN A 47 3.63 -3.67 -5.56
N ILE A 48 3.02 -3.60 -6.76
CA ILE A 48 3.67 -4.00 -8.02
C ILE A 48 4.89 -3.08 -8.28
N VAL A 49 4.74 -1.77 -8.10
CA VAL A 49 5.82 -0.80 -8.29
C VAL A 49 6.98 -1.05 -7.32
N LEU A 50 6.68 -1.32 -6.04
CA LEU A 50 7.70 -1.66 -5.04
C LEU A 50 8.44 -2.96 -5.39
N CYS A 51 7.70 -3.99 -5.83
CA CYS A 51 8.28 -5.26 -6.25
C CYS A 51 9.24 -5.06 -7.44
N TRP A 52 8.79 -4.31 -8.44
CA TRP A 52 9.58 -4.01 -9.64
C TRP A 52 10.87 -3.26 -9.30
N ASP A 53 10.78 -2.21 -8.47
CA ASP A 53 11.94 -1.43 -8.03
C ASP A 53 12.93 -2.28 -7.22
N ALA A 54 12.41 -3.12 -6.31
CA ALA A 54 13.21 -4.00 -5.46
C ALA A 54 14.04 -5.01 -6.28
N LEU A 55 13.43 -5.57 -7.34
CA LEU A 55 14.07 -6.55 -8.21
C LEU A 55 15.14 -5.91 -9.10
N ILE A 56 14.85 -4.78 -9.74
CA ILE A 56 15.82 -4.10 -10.62
C ILE A 56 17.04 -3.61 -9.85
N LYS A 57 16.82 -3.00 -8.68
CA LYS A 57 17.91 -2.45 -7.86
C LYS A 57 18.63 -3.49 -7.02
N GLN A 58 18.15 -4.73 -7.03
CA GLN A 58 18.63 -5.83 -6.18
C GLN A 58 18.80 -5.38 -4.71
N ASN A 59 17.85 -4.58 -4.23
CA ASN A 59 17.94 -3.92 -2.94
C ASN A 59 17.26 -4.75 -1.86
N THR A 60 18.05 -5.30 -0.94
CA THR A 60 17.58 -6.12 0.18
C THR A 60 16.60 -5.38 1.08
N MET A 61 16.78 -4.08 1.31
CA MET A 61 15.89 -3.28 2.15
C MET A 61 14.51 -3.14 1.50
N GLN A 62 14.46 -2.96 0.17
CA GLN A 62 13.20 -2.83 -0.57
C GLN A 62 12.39 -4.14 -0.60
N ILE A 63 13.05 -5.29 -0.61
CA ILE A 63 12.37 -6.59 -0.44
C ILE A 63 11.70 -6.67 0.93
N GLY A 64 12.40 -6.25 1.99
CA GLY A 64 11.84 -6.19 3.33
C GLY A 64 10.59 -5.31 3.40
N SER A 65 10.63 -4.13 2.79
CA SER A 65 9.46 -3.26 2.67
C SER A 65 8.33 -3.90 1.88
N PHE A 66 8.60 -4.61 0.78
CA PHE A 66 7.57 -5.29 0.01
C PHE A 66 6.82 -6.35 0.84
N VAL A 67 7.54 -7.14 1.65
CA VAL A 67 6.92 -8.15 2.54
C VAL A 67 6.14 -7.49 3.67
N ALA A 68 6.68 -6.44 4.28
CA ALA A 68 6.00 -5.69 5.33
C ALA A 68 4.74 -5.00 4.82
N PHE A 69 4.78 -4.45 3.60
CA PHE A 69 3.62 -3.84 2.95
C PHE A 69 2.54 -4.87 2.65
N ASN A 70 2.90 -6.07 2.18
CA ASN A 70 1.94 -7.14 1.99
C ASN A 70 1.31 -7.64 3.30
N LEU A 71 2.06 -7.59 4.41
CA LEU A 71 1.53 -7.86 5.74
C LEU A 71 0.51 -6.79 6.16
N ALA A 72 0.76 -5.51 5.87
CA ALA A 72 -0.21 -4.45 6.10
C ALA A 72 -1.50 -4.64 5.27
N ILE A 73 -1.37 -5.07 4.01
CA ILE A 73 -2.50 -5.45 3.15
C ILE A 73 -3.29 -6.61 3.76
N LEU A 74 -2.62 -7.61 4.33
CA LEU A 74 -3.29 -8.70 5.03
C LEU A 74 -4.09 -8.20 6.24
N CYS A 75 -3.49 -7.39 7.11
CA CYS A 75 -4.19 -6.77 8.23
C CYS A 75 -5.40 -5.97 7.75
N TYR A 76 -5.24 -5.20 6.68
CA TYR A 76 -6.32 -4.42 6.10
C TYR A 76 -7.48 -5.30 5.61
N SER A 77 -7.20 -6.42 4.94
CA SER A 77 -8.24 -7.34 4.47
C SER A 77 -9.09 -7.92 5.62
N ILE A 78 -8.48 -8.11 6.80
CA ILE A 78 -9.19 -8.53 8.01
C ILE A 78 -10.12 -7.40 8.51
N PHE A 79 -9.63 -6.17 8.55
CA PHE A 79 -10.45 -5.01 8.91
C PHE A 79 -11.61 -4.79 7.94
N GLN A 80 -11.35 -4.87 6.64
CA GLN A 80 -12.36 -4.77 5.58
C GLN A 80 -13.45 -5.83 5.76
N TYR A 81 -13.08 -7.09 6.00
CA TYR A 81 -14.05 -8.15 6.28
C TYR A 81 -14.93 -7.81 7.49
N ALA A 82 -14.32 -7.42 8.61
CA ALA A 82 -15.04 -7.10 9.85
C ALA A 82 -15.96 -5.88 9.72
N GLN A 83 -15.61 -4.91 8.87
CA GLN A 83 -16.42 -3.71 8.64
C GLN A 83 -17.57 -3.99 7.66
N LEU A 84 -17.30 -4.66 6.55
CA LEU A 84 -18.31 -4.90 5.51
C LEU A 84 -19.37 -5.91 5.97
N ILE A 85 -19.02 -6.94 6.74
CA ILE A 85 -20.02 -7.92 7.21
C ILE A 85 -21.01 -7.32 8.23
N LYS A 86 -20.62 -6.28 8.95
CA LYS A 86 -21.52 -5.56 9.88
C LYS A 86 -22.56 -4.71 9.15
N ILE A 87 -22.24 -4.30 7.93
CA ILE A 87 -23.03 -3.34 7.15
C ILE A 87 -23.82 -4.05 6.07
N ALA A 88 -23.28 -5.15 5.54
CA ALA A 88 -23.98 -6.02 4.63
C ALA A 88 -25.00 -6.88 5.40
N ASN A 89 -26.29 -6.65 5.16
CA ASN A 89 -27.31 -7.64 5.49
C ASN A 89 -27.02 -8.93 4.71
N SER A 90 -27.43 -10.09 5.25
CA SER A 90 -27.11 -11.43 4.74
C SER A 90 -27.45 -11.69 3.26
N ASP A 91 -28.25 -10.82 2.63
CA ASP A 91 -28.74 -10.98 1.25
C ASP A 91 -27.76 -10.50 0.17
N ILE A 92 -26.73 -9.71 0.51
CA ILE A 92 -25.88 -9.03 -0.50
C ILE A 92 -24.76 -9.92 -1.06
N GLY A 93 -24.52 -11.11 -0.50
CA GLY A 93 -23.54 -12.08 -1.03
C GLY A 93 -22.07 -11.63 -0.97
N LEU A 94 -21.75 -10.56 -0.24
CA LEU A 94 -20.41 -9.99 -0.11
C LEU A 94 -19.44 -10.85 0.71
N THR A 95 -19.94 -11.81 1.48
CA THR A 95 -19.12 -12.64 2.40
C THR A 95 -18.10 -13.49 1.65
N VAL A 96 -18.52 -14.13 0.55
CA VAL A 96 -17.67 -15.01 -0.25
C VAL A 96 -16.46 -14.27 -0.85
N PRO A 97 -16.62 -13.18 -1.63
CA PRO A 97 -15.46 -12.51 -2.23
C PRO A 97 -14.49 -11.94 -1.20
N LEU A 98 -14.98 -11.45 -0.04
CA LEU A 98 -14.12 -10.92 1.03
C LEU A 98 -13.25 -12.01 1.68
N ILE A 99 -13.82 -13.18 1.94
CA ILE A 99 -13.06 -14.33 2.47
C ILE A 99 -12.02 -14.78 1.44
N VAL A 100 -12.37 -14.82 0.16
CA VAL A 100 -11.44 -15.21 -0.91
C VAL A 100 -10.26 -14.25 -0.99
N ILE A 101 -10.48 -12.92 -0.91
CA ILE A 101 -9.40 -11.93 -0.88
C ILE A 101 -8.44 -12.18 0.28
N LEU A 102 -8.97 -12.36 1.50
CA LEU A 102 -8.18 -12.61 2.70
C LEU A 102 -7.33 -13.89 2.55
N VAL A 103 -7.92 -14.98 2.06
CA VAL A 103 -7.21 -16.26 1.86
C VAL A 103 -6.12 -16.12 0.79
N ILE A 104 -6.38 -15.46 -0.32
CA ILE A 104 -5.38 -15.21 -1.37
C ILE A 104 -4.21 -14.42 -0.79
N VAL A 105 -4.46 -13.29 -0.13
CA VAL A 105 -3.41 -12.45 0.45
C VAL A 105 -2.61 -13.22 1.50
N ALA A 106 -3.26 -14.05 2.34
CA ALA A 106 -2.58 -14.86 3.36
C ALA A 106 -1.65 -15.92 2.75
N ILE A 107 -2.11 -16.65 1.72
CA ILE A 107 -1.29 -17.65 1.04
C ILE A 107 -0.07 -16.99 0.39
N PHE A 108 -0.28 -15.89 -0.32
CA PHE A 108 0.81 -15.17 -0.96
C PHE A 108 1.74 -14.47 0.05
N GLN A 109 1.25 -14.07 1.24
CA GLN A 109 2.11 -13.56 2.31
C GLN A 109 3.14 -14.61 2.73
N CYS A 110 2.69 -15.84 2.99
CA CYS A 110 3.60 -16.94 3.32
C CYS A 110 4.60 -17.20 2.18
N LEU A 111 4.12 -17.21 0.94
CA LEU A 111 4.96 -17.37 -0.25
C LEU A 111 6.01 -16.25 -0.36
N PHE A 112 5.63 -15.00 -0.16
CA PHE A 112 6.53 -13.85 -0.24
C PHE A 112 7.55 -13.83 0.88
N VAL A 113 7.20 -14.23 2.10
CA VAL A 113 8.17 -14.40 3.19
C VAL A 113 9.22 -15.46 2.83
N PHE A 114 8.78 -16.60 2.28
CA PHE A 114 9.68 -17.65 1.82
C PHE A 114 10.60 -17.18 0.69
N LEU A 115 10.05 -16.57 -0.36
CA LEU A 115 10.83 -16.03 -1.49
C LEU A 115 11.79 -14.93 -1.04
N ALA A 116 11.33 -14.00 -0.20
CA ALA A 116 12.15 -12.91 0.31
C ALA A 116 13.33 -13.42 1.14
N SER A 117 13.15 -14.49 1.92
CA SER A 117 14.23 -15.10 2.70
C SER A 117 15.35 -15.62 1.79
N LYS A 118 14.98 -16.29 0.69
CA LYS A 118 15.96 -16.75 -0.31
C LYS A 118 16.65 -15.58 -1.02
N LEU A 119 15.87 -14.59 -1.44
CA LEU A 119 16.36 -13.43 -2.19
C LEU A 119 17.26 -12.52 -1.35
N TYR A 120 16.96 -12.39 -0.04
CA TYR A 120 17.78 -11.66 0.92
C TYR A 120 19.19 -12.24 1.01
N HIS A 121 19.31 -13.57 0.99
CA HIS A 121 20.61 -14.23 1.00
C HIS A 121 21.39 -13.92 -0.29
N GLU A 122 20.80 -14.13 -1.47
CA GLU A 122 21.44 -13.90 -2.77
C GLU A 122 21.88 -12.44 -2.98
N PHE A 123 21.03 -11.49 -2.62
CA PHE A 123 21.36 -10.07 -2.75
C PHE A 123 22.36 -9.61 -1.69
N GLY A 124 22.31 -10.17 -0.48
CA GLY A 124 23.32 -9.93 0.55
C GLY A 124 24.73 -10.33 0.08
N TRP A 125 24.87 -11.49 -0.56
CA TRP A 125 26.13 -11.93 -1.17
C TRP A 125 26.58 -11.01 -2.31
N THR A 126 25.65 -10.50 -3.11
CA THR A 126 25.94 -9.59 -4.24
C THR A 126 26.44 -8.24 -3.74
N ILE A 127 25.80 -7.68 -2.70
CA ILE A 127 26.21 -6.42 -2.06
C ILE A 127 27.60 -6.56 -1.43
N PHE A 128 27.86 -7.67 -0.74
CA PHE A 128 29.17 -7.95 -0.14
C PHE A 128 30.29 -7.94 -1.19
N LYS A 129 30.07 -8.56 -2.36
CA LYS A 129 31.05 -8.57 -3.46
C LYS A 129 31.28 -7.19 -4.08
N ARG A 130 30.29 -6.30 -4.09
CA ARG A 130 30.38 -4.97 -4.71
C ARG A 130 31.04 -3.92 -3.80
N ILE A 131 30.73 -3.93 -2.49
CA ILE A 131 31.19 -2.91 -1.53
C ILE A 131 32.49 -3.34 -0.82
N GLY A 132 32.77 -4.64 -0.74
CA GLY A 132 33.90 -5.16 0.03
C GLY A 132 33.60 -5.23 1.52
N ALA A 133 34.65 -5.43 2.34
CA ALA A 133 34.53 -5.70 3.77
C ALA A 133 34.55 -4.45 4.67
N ASP A 134 34.58 -3.24 4.10
CA ASP A 134 34.60 -2.01 4.90
C ASP A 134 33.24 -1.77 5.59
N PRO A 135 33.18 -1.79 6.94
CA PRO A 135 31.92 -1.59 7.66
C PRO A 135 31.35 -0.16 7.50
N TYR A 136 32.19 0.87 7.36
CA TYR A 136 31.73 2.26 7.29
C TYR A 136 30.95 2.53 6.01
N MET A 137 31.48 2.10 4.88
CA MET A 137 30.83 2.24 3.57
C MET A 137 29.49 1.48 3.51
N ARG A 138 29.42 0.31 4.15
CA ARG A 138 28.20 -0.49 4.23
C ARG A 138 27.10 0.19 5.06
N ASP A 139 27.47 0.83 6.16
CA ASP A 139 26.52 1.53 7.05
C ASP A 139 25.93 2.79 6.41
N MET A 140 26.78 3.56 5.74
CA MET A 140 26.32 4.73 4.97
C MET A 140 25.36 4.30 3.85
N TYR A 141 25.69 3.26 3.09
CA TYR A 141 24.84 2.75 2.02
C TYR A 141 23.49 2.23 2.54
N ARG A 142 23.50 1.50 3.66
CA ARG A 142 22.26 1.01 4.31
C ARG A 142 21.37 2.16 4.75
N THR A 143 21.93 3.20 5.36
CA THR A 143 21.19 4.37 5.82
C THR A 143 20.54 5.10 4.63
N TYR A 144 21.30 5.29 3.55
CA TYR A 144 20.77 5.85 2.30
C TYR A 144 19.60 5.03 1.73
N GLN A 145 19.74 3.69 1.69
CA GLN A 145 18.69 2.81 1.21
C GLN A 145 17.43 2.87 2.07
N ILE A 146 17.57 2.92 3.40
CA ILE A 146 16.45 3.07 4.34
C ILE A 146 15.74 4.39 4.09
N PHE A 147 16.48 5.49 3.96
CA PHE A 147 15.90 6.81 3.72
C PHE A 147 15.07 6.84 2.42
N VAL A 148 15.66 6.41 1.30
CA VAL A 148 14.96 6.38 0.00
C VAL A 148 13.74 5.44 0.03
N LEU A 149 13.82 4.35 0.79
CA LEU A 149 12.71 3.43 0.99
C LEU A 149 11.58 4.06 1.81
N LEU A 150 11.91 4.74 2.91
CA LEU A 150 10.91 5.43 3.75
C LEU A 150 10.18 6.49 2.93
N VAL A 151 10.90 7.31 2.16
CA VAL A 151 10.26 8.32 1.30
C VAL A 151 9.33 7.68 0.26
N LYS A 152 9.71 6.55 -0.34
CA LYS A 152 8.83 5.84 -1.29
C LYS A 152 7.52 5.37 -0.64
N ILE A 153 7.62 4.80 0.55
CA ILE A 153 6.44 4.35 1.31
C ILE A 153 5.60 5.55 1.76
N ASP A 154 6.25 6.64 2.16
CA ASP A 154 5.59 7.86 2.62
C ASP A 154 4.74 8.51 1.52
N VAL A 155 5.19 8.47 0.26
CA VAL A 155 4.38 8.91 -0.89
C VAL A 155 3.03 8.20 -0.93
N PHE A 156 2.98 6.88 -0.65
CA PHE A 156 1.72 6.15 -0.62
C PHE A 156 0.83 6.61 0.55
N PHE A 157 1.41 6.80 1.74
CA PHE A 157 0.65 7.25 2.91
C PHE A 157 0.12 8.68 2.76
N VAL A 158 0.92 9.61 2.23
CA VAL A 158 0.50 11.00 1.98
C VAL A 158 -0.66 11.03 0.98
N VAL A 159 -0.58 10.27 -0.11
CA VAL A 159 -1.67 10.22 -1.10
C VAL A 159 -2.90 9.52 -0.53
N GLY A 160 -2.75 8.35 0.10
CA GLY A 160 -3.86 7.59 0.67
C GLY A 160 -4.59 8.34 1.78
N PHE A 161 -3.85 8.88 2.75
CA PHE A 161 -4.41 9.70 3.83
C PHE A 161 -5.01 11.01 3.30
N GLY A 162 -4.36 11.66 2.33
CA GLY A 162 -4.88 12.86 1.70
C GLY A 162 -6.23 12.64 1.03
N ILE A 163 -6.38 11.55 0.27
CA ILE A 163 -7.66 11.18 -0.36
C ILE A 163 -8.73 10.87 0.70
N GLN A 164 -8.39 10.10 1.74
CA GLN A 164 -9.31 9.80 2.85
C GLN A 164 -9.81 11.06 3.55
N PHE A 165 -8.89 11.95 3.90
CA PHE A 165 -9.20 13.19 4.62
C PHE A 165 -10.12 14.08 3.77
N LEU A 166 -9.80 14.25 2.47
CA LEU A 166 -10.62 15.02 1.54
C LEU A 166 -12.06 14.50 1.42
N VAL A 167 -12.24 13.19 1.28
CA VAL A 167 -13.57 12.62 1.01
C VAL A 167 -14.42 12.48 2.29
N LEU A 168 -13.79 12.20 3.43
CA LEU A 168 -14.50 11.82 4.65
C LEU A 168 -14.66 12.93 5.68
N VAL A 169 -13.72 13.86 5.75
CA VAL A 169 -13.69 14.84 6.84
C VAL A 169 -14.22 16.19 6.39
N ILE A 170 -13.91 16.60 5.16
CA ILE A 170 -14.11 17.98 4.74
C ILE A 170 -15.44 18.19 4.01
N LYS A 171 -16.15 19.25 4.39
CA LYS A 171 -17.30 19.76 3.66
C LYS A 171 -16.82 20.70 2.55
N THR A 172 -17.42 20.57 1.37
CA THR A 172 -17.06 21.33 0.16
C THR A 172 -17.16 22.85 0.31
N SER A 173 -17.90 23.34 1.31
CA SER A 173 -18.07 24.78 1.59
C SER A 173 -17.00 25.38 2.51
N ASP A 174 -16.17 24.56 3.17
CA ASP A 174 -15.19 25.04 4.14
C ASP A 174 -13.83 25.34 3.49
N PRO A 175 -13.11 26.41 3.92
CA PRO A 175 -11.78 26.75 3.39
C PRO A 175 -10.75 25.62 3.52
N GLU A 176 -10.95 24.71 4.47
CA GLU A 176 -10.10 23.55 4.72
C GLU A 176 -9.99 22.64 3.49
N PHE A 177 -11.01 22.58 2.63
CA PHE A 177 -11.01 21.75 1.42
C PHE A 177 -9.93 22.19 0.44
N GLY A 178 -9.86 23.50 0.17
CA GLY A 178 -8.84 24.08 -0.70
C GLY A 178 -7.43 23.90 -0.14
N ILE A 179 -7.28 24.04 1.18
CA ILE A 179 -5.99 23.88 1.87
C ILE A 179 -5.48 22.44 1.72
N THR A 180 -6.32 21.43 1.96
CA THR A 180 -5.89 20.02 1.83
C THR A 180 -5.56 19.66 0.37
N ILE A 181 -6.35 20.13 -0.60
CA ILE A 181 -6.05 19.90 -2.03
C ILE A 181 -4.69 20.49 -2.40
N ALA A 182 -4.35 21.68 -1.90
CA ALA A 182 -3.04 22.29 -2.12
C ALA A 182 -1.93 21.58 -1.32
N ALA A 183 -2.23 21.07 -0.12
CA ALA A 183 -1.26 20.42 0.75
C ALA A 183 -0.71 19.12 0.16
N ILE A 184 -1.53 18.28 -0.48
CA ILE A 184 -1.07 17.00 -1.09
C ILE A 184 0.07 17.21 -2.09
N PRO A 185 -0.06 18.05 -3.15
CA PRO A 185 1.03 18.27 -4.10
C PRO A 185 2.22 18.98 -3.47
N ILE A 186 2.01 19.88 -2.50
CA ILE A 186 3.11 20.52 -1.77
C ILE A 186 3.91 19.47 -0.97
N MET A 187 3.25 18.56 -0.26
CA MET A 187 3.91 17.47 0.47
C MET A 187 4.68 16.56 -0.49
N LEU A 188 4.10 16.22 -1.64
CA LEU A 188 4.80 15.44 -2.68
C LEU A 188 6.03 16.18 -3.23
N LEU A 189 5.96 17.50 -3.41
CA LEU A 189 7.08 18.31 -3.86
C LEU A 189 8.19 18.35 -2.81
N ILE A 190 7.84 18.52 -1.54
CA ILE A 190 8.80 18.45 -0.42
C ILE A 190 9.51 17.09 -0.41
N LEU A 191 8.79 15.99 -0.58
CA LEU A 191 9.38 14.66 -0.69
C LEU A 191 10.29 14.53 -1.92
N ALA A 192 9.90 15.09 -3.06
CA ALA A 192 10.74 15.09 -4.26
C ALA A 192 12.05 15.86 -4.05
N VAL A 193 11.99 17.02 -3.38
CA VAL A 193 13.18 17.81 -3.00
C VAL A 193 14.05 17.04 -2.01
N ALA A 194 13.46 16.35 -1.03
CA ALA A 194 14.20 15.52 -0.09
C ALA A 194 14.97 14.39 -0.79
N VAL A 195 14.36 13.75 -1.80
CA VAL A 195 15.05 12.74 -2.63
C VAL A 195 16.16 13.36 -3.48
N TYR A 196 15.96 14.56 -4.01
CA TYR A 196 16.98 15.27 -4.78
C TYR A 196 18.18 15.65 -3.91
N GLY A 197 17.94 16.23 -2.73
CA GLY A 197 18.98 16.68 -1.82
C GLY A 197 19.87 15.56 -1.27
N VAL A 198 19.35 14.33 -1.17
CA VAL A 198 20.13 13.16 -0.74
C VAL A 198 20.93 12.51 -1.87
N ARG A 199 20.70 12.91 -3.13
CA ARG A 199 21.47 12.42 -4.30
C ARG A 199 22.65 13.30 -4.67
N THR A 200 22.64 14.57 -4.26
CA THR A 200 23.77 15.52 -4.35
C THR A 200 24.77 15.30 -3.23
#